data_AF-A0A4Q3SDA1-F1
#
_entry.id   AF-A0A4Q3SDA1-F1
#
_cell.length_a   1.000
_cell.length_b   1.000
_cell.length_c   1.000
_cell.angle_alpha   90.00
_cell.angle_beta   90.00
_cell.angle_gamma   90.00
#
_symmetry.space_group_name_H-M   'P 1'
#
loop_
_entity.id
_entity.type
_entity.pdbx_description
1 polymer ?
#
loop_
_entity_poly.entity_id
_entity_poly.type
_entity_poly.pdbx_seq_one_letter_code
_entity_poly.pdbx_strand_id
1 'polypeptide(L)'
;MATKKKAAPKKAGPKKSANNSAPKKSAPKKAVKKSAPKKSSNKSMDDSSALMELFVDGLNEAHLIGDDALTKLIGLLPIELPDALTVVLTAPNFDSVAPALNGRVKGQSKIALPPLSDDAAREYCGSHPALAGASAALVSKICAKAKGHPLYLRYVIEYASGATGPEVLDDFPEFSGVVEDYYEVVWSHLHSDSDIVGILALIARLRAGIRLSEISPVLTQQEMASFVGVIARIRHLLLRPDETTIYHPSFAYFLVEKTKHVDVVTHERLANFCSSGTGPRYCTVNLLYHLLRSTSVHRALAVTHCTQTWVDRCVTLGAKGDLLLQDVDEVI
;
A
#
# COMPACT_ATOMS: atom_id res chain seq x y z
N MET A 1 -27.04 20.74 -59.25
CA MET A 1 -27.88 19.72 -59.94
C MET A 1 -28.18 18.61 -58.94
N ALA A 2 -29.47 18.29 -58.77
CA ALA A 2 -30.08 17.14 -58.10
C ALA A 2 -29.90 16.94 -56.57
N THR A 3 -31.02 17.21 -55.89
CA THR A 3 -31.47 16.87 -54.53
C THR A 3 -32.00 15.43 -54.40
N LYS A 4 -32.01 14.87 -53.17
CA LYS A 4 -32.97 13.91 -52.54
C LYS A 4 -32.28 13.30 -51.29
N LYS A 5 -32.69 13.39 -50.01
CA LYS A 5 -33.98 13.39 -49.27
C LYS A 5 -34.73 12.05 -49.25
N LYS A 6 -35.03 11.59 -48.02
CA LYS A 6 -35.98 10.52 -47.55
C LYS A 6 -35.44 9.08 -47.53
N ALA A 7 -35.78 8.20 -46.58
CA ALA A 7 -36.65 8.23 -45.40
C ALA A 7 -36.43 6.96 -44.54
N ALA A 8 -36.72 7.03 -43.23
CA ALA A 8 -37.12 5.87 -42.43
C ALA A 8 -38.60 5.52 -42.72
N PRO A 9 -39.05 4.26 -42.48
CA PRO A 9 -40.08 4.10 -41.45
C PRO A 9 -40.15 2.75 -40.69
N LYS A 10 -40.62 2.89 -39.43
CA LYS A 10 -41.71 2.16 -38.72
C LYS A 10 -41.54 0.72 -38.18
N LYS A 11 -41.71 0.70 -36.84
CA LYS A 11 -42.26 -0.28 -35.90
C LYS A 11 -43.36 -1.23 -36.43
N ALA A 12 -43.35 -2.45 -35.92
CA ALA A 12 -44.55 -3.22 -35.55
C ALA A 12 -44.23 -4.23 -34.41
N GLY A 13 -44.80 -4.04 -33.21
CA GLY A 13 -45.34 -5.15 -32.41
C GLY A 13 -46.82 -5.35 -32.79
N PRO A 14 -47.66 -6.12 -32.08
CA PRO A 14 -47.47 -6.83 -30.80
C PRO A 14 -47.98 -8.29 -30.81
N LYS A 15 -47.85 -9.04 -29.71
CA LYS A 15 -48.86 -10.04 -29.30
C LYS A 15 -48.75 -10.38 -27.81
N LYS A 16 -49.80 -10.03 -27.07
CA LYS A 16 -50.17 -10.54 -25.74
C LYS A 16 -50.97 -11.84 -25.93
N SER A 17 -50.85 -12.79 -25.00
CA SER A 17 -52.00 -13.54 -24.48
C SER A 17 -51.77 -13.90 -23.03
N ALA A 18 -52.79 -13.63 -22.22
CA ALA A 18 -52.88 -13.81 -20.79
C ALA A 18 -53.57 -15.15 -20.42
N ASN A 19 -53.84 -15.29 -19.12
CA ASN A 19 -54.80 -16.18 -18.44
C ASN A 19 -54.28 -17.59 -18.04
N ASN A 20 -54.56 -18.14 -16.85
CA ASN A 20 -55.40 -17.70 -15.73
C ASN A 20 -55.20 -18.58 -14.48
N SER A 21 -55.48 -18.00 -13.31
CA SER A 21 -56.20 -18.57 -12.14
C SER A 21 -55.72 -19.80 -11.33
N ALA A 22 -55.54 -19.55 -10.02
CA ALA A 22 -55.49 -20.44 -8.83
C ALA A 22 -56.88 -21.10 -8.50
N PRO A 23 -57.26 -21.56 -7.27
CA PRO A 23 -56.56 -21.87 -5.98
C PRO A 23 -57.07 -23.15 -5.21
N LYS A 24 -56.66 -23.29 -3.92
CA LYS A 24 -57.22 -24.09 -2.78
C LYS A 24 -56.57 -25.47 -2.55
N LYS A 25 -56.12 -25.83 -1.33
CA LYS A 25 -56.93 -25.99 -0.11
C LYS A 25 -56.16 -25.78 1.21
N SER A 26 -56.96 -25.41 2.19
CA SER A 26 -56.71 -25.05 3.59
C SER A 26 -56.83 -26.20 4.60
N ALA A 27 -55.92 -26.23 5.58
CA ALA A 27 -56.09 -26.47 7.04
C ALA A 27 -56.68 -27.83 7.55
N PRO A 28 -56.38 -28.26 8.81
CA PRO A 28 -56.84 -27.54 9.99
C PRO A 28 -55.80 -27.31 11.10
N LYS A 29 -56.04 -26.20 11.81
CA LYS A 29 -55.50 -25.82 13.12
C LYS A 29 -55.96 -26.81 14.20
N LYS A 30 -55.09 -27.17 15.14
CA LYS A 30 -55.49 -27.61 16.48
C LYS A 30 -54.96 -26.66 17.55
N ALA A 31 -55.81 -26.49 18.55
CA ALA A 31 -55.88 -25.36 19.44
C ALA A 31 -54.83 -25.35 20.56
N VAL A 32 -54.50 -24.12 20.93
CA VAL A 32 -53.76 -23.69 22.12
C VAL A 32 -54.49 -24.13 23.40
N LYS A 33 -53.78 -24.79 24.33
CA LYS A 33 -54.08 -24.69 25.75
C LYS A 33 -53.09 -23.71 26.38
N LYS A 34 -53.62 -22.62 26.91
CA LYS A 34 -52.92 -21.62 27.72
C LYS A 34 -52.57 -22.22 29.08
N SER A 35 -51.32 -22.05 29.51
CA SER A 35 -50.95 -22.00 30.93
C SER A 35 -49.95 -20.86 31.12
N ALA A 36 -50.39 -19.81 31.83
CA ALA A 36 -49.58 -18.67 32.24
C ALA A 36 -48.65 -19.04 33.44
N PRO A 37 -47.64 -18.23 33.76
CA PRO A 37 -46.30 -18.71 34.12
C PRO A 37 -46.07 -18.84 35.63
N LYS A 38 -45.25 -19.83 36.02
CA LYS A 38 -44.49 -19.75 37.27
C LYS A 38 -43.21 -18.97 37.01
N LYS A 39 -43.03 -17.87 37.73
CA LYS A 39 -41.78 -17.11 37.84
C LYS A 39 -40.65 -18.07 38.28
N SER A 40 -39.66 -18.29 37.43
CA SER A 40 -38.30 -18.62 37.87
C SER A 40 -37.38 -17.51 37.41
N SER A 41 -37.04 -16.63 38.36
CA SER A 41 -35.87 -15.78 38.28
C SER A 41 -34.63 -16.67 38.24
N ASN A 42 -34.02 -16.77 37.06
CA ASN A 42 -32.58 -16.88 36.90
C ASN A 42 -32.29 -16.59 35.42
N LYS A 43 -32.15 -15.29 35.13
CA LYS A 43 -31.45 -14.88 33.92
C LYS A 43 -29.97 -15.04 34.26
N SER A 44 -29.43 -16.24 34.06
CA SER A 44 -28.00 -16.40 33.89
C SER A 44 -27.61 -15.47 32.74
N MET A 45 -26.72 -14.52 33.02
CA MET A 45 -25.97 -13.84 31.98
C MET A 45 -25.31 -14.94 31.16
N ASP A 46 -25.68 -14.96 29.88
CA ASP A 46 -25.06 -15.78 28.86
C ASP A 46 -23.62 -15.28 28.72
N ASP A 47 -22.69 -15.99 29.35
CA ASP A 47 -21.25 -15.78 29.25
C ASP A 47 -20.79 -16.33 27.90
N SER A 48 -21.22 -15.66 26.84
CA SER A 48 -20.64 -15.79 25.51
C SER A 48 -19.26 -15.15 25.59
N SER A 49 -18.26 -15.90 26.05
CA SER A 49 -16.86 -15.52 25.94
C SER A 49 -16.54 -15.33 24.46
N ALA A 50 -16.68 -14.10 23.96
CA ALA A 50 -16.47 -13.78 22.56
C ALA A 50 -15.02 -14.12 22.21
N LEU A 51 -14.83 -15.06 21.29
CA LEU A 51 -13.53 -15.35 20.71
C LEU A 51 -13.03 -14.07 20.03
N MET A 52 -11.85 -13.61 20.44
CA MET A 52 -11.18 -12.44 19.93
C MET A 52 -9.97 -12.89 19.09
N GLU A 53 -9.84 -12.31 17.91
CA GLU A 53 -8.67 -12.48 17.04
C GLU A 53 -7.95 -11.13 16.92
N LEU A 54 -6.66 -11.10 17.25
CA LEU A 54 -5.80 -9.94 17.10
C LEU A 54 -4.78 -10.20 15.99
N PHE A 55 -4.81 -9.38 14.94
CA PHE A 55 -3.83 -9.42 13.86
C PHE A 55 -2.79 -8.32 14.08
N VAL A 56 -1.53 -8.71 14.13
CA VAL A 56 -0.38 -7.80 14.13
C VAL A 56 0.39 -8.03 12.84
N ASP A 57 0.23 -7.10 11.91
CA ASP A 57 0.87 -7.17 10.60
C ASP A 57 2.27 -6.55 10.63
N GLY A 58 3.21 -7.11 9.87
CA GLY A 58 4.52 -6.50 9.63
C GLY A 58 5.43 -6.44 10.85
N LEU A 59 5.56 -7.52 11.62
CA LEU A 59 6.37 -7.52 12.86
C LEU A 59 7.85 -7.13 12.63
N ASN A 60 8.36 -7.38 11.43
CA ASN A 60 9.69 -6.95 10.98
C ASN A 60 9.84 -5.42 10.92
N GLU A 61 8.78 -4.64 10.78
CA GLU A 61 8.87 -3.18 10.75
C GLU A 61 9.33 -2.62 12.09
N ALA A 62 8.84 -3.19 13.20
CA ALA A 62 9.34 -2.86 14.53
C ALA A 62 10.82 -3.25 14.70
N HIS A 63 11.24 -4.36 14.08
CA HIS A 63 12.65 -4.77 14.06
C HIS A 63 13.55 -3.79 13.30
N LEU A 64 13.06 -3.20 12.19
CA LEU A 64 13.80 -2.19 11.42
C LEU A 64 14.07 -0.91 12.21
N ILE A 65 13.20 -0.57 13.17
CA ILE A 65 13.42 0.57 14.09
C ILE A 65 14.52 0.22 15.11
N GLY A 66 14.60 -1.04 15.52
CA GLY A 66 15.62 -1.58 16.41
C GLY A 66 15.08 -2.68 17.32
N ASP A 67 15.97 -3.51 17.86
CA ASP A 67 15.61 -4.65 18.72
C ASP A 67 14.82 -4.24 19.97
N ASP A 68 15.10 -3.07 20.53
CA ASP A 68 14.38 -2.51 21.67
C ASP A 68 12.91 -2.21 21.32
N ALA A 69 12.63 -1.72 20.11
CA ALA A 69 11.27 -1.40 19.67
C ALA A 69 10.46 -2.69 19.48
N LEU A 70 11.05 -3.69 18.82
CA LEU A 70 10.43 -5.02 18.69
C LEU A 70 10.16 -5.65 20.06
N THR A 71 11.13 -5.59 20.98
CA THR A 71 11.00 -6.15 22.33
C THR A 71 9.88 -5.46 23.11
N LYS A 72 9.78 -4.13 23.03
CA LYS A 72 8.68 -3.37 23.65
C LYS A 72 7.33 -3.79 23.08
N LEU A 73 7.21 -3.89 21.75
CA LEU A 73 5.96 -4.31 21.08
C LEU A 73 5.53 -5.71 21.53
N ILE A 74 6.45 -6.68 21.51
CA ILE A 74 6.17 -8.05 21.98
C ILE A 74 5.85 -8.06 23.48
N GLY A 75 6.47 -7.19 24.26
CA GLY A 75 6.20 -6.99 25.69
C GLY A 75 4.77 -6.50 26.00
N LEU A 76 4.08 -5.88 25.04
CA LEU A 76 2.67 -5.50 25.18
C LEU A 76 1.71 -6.70 25.07
N LEU A 77 2.18 -7.81 24.49
CA LEU A 77 1.39 -9.04 24.40
C LEU A 77 1.46 -9.82 25.73
N PRO A 78 0.33 -10.39 26.19
CA PRO A 78 0.30 -11.17 27.42
C PRO A 78 1.25 -12.36 27.33
N ILE A 79 1.87 -12.72 28.45
CA ILE A 79 2.80 -13.85 28.53
C ILE A 79 2.05 -15.17 28.31
N GLU A 80 0.86 -15.29 28.88
CA GLU A 80 -0.09 -16.38 28.66
C GLU A 80 -1.32 -15.82 27.95
N LEU A 81 -1.66 -16.39 26.79
CA LEU A 81 -2.84 -15.98 26.03
C LEU A 81 -4.10 -16.54 26.72
N PRO A 82 -5.12 -15.72 26.99
CA PRO A 82 -6.43 -16.21 27.40
C PRO A 82 -7.02 -17.18 26.37
N ASP A 83 -7.79 -18.18 26.81
CA ASP A 83 -8.41 -19.18 25.91
C ASP A 83 -9.31 -18.55 24.83
N ALA A 84 -9.87 -17.38 25.13
CA ALA A 84 -10.71 -16.64 24.20
C ALA A 84 -9.94 -15.71 23.23
N LEU A 85 -8.60 -15.71 23.26
CA LEU A 85 -7.77 -14.82 22.44
C LEU A 85 -6.83 -15.60 21.52
N THR A 86 -6.94 -15.38 20.21
CA THR A 86 -5.95 -15.80 19.23
C THR A 86 -5.18 -14.58 18.73
N VAL A 87 -3.85 -14.65 18.73
CA VAL A 87 -2.98 -13.61 18.15
C VAL A 87 -2.31 -14.16 16.90
N VAL A 88 -2.52 -13.48 15.78
CA VAL A 88 -1.90 -13.79 14.48
C VAL A 88 -0.84 -12.73 14.21
N LEU A 89 0.41 -13.18 14.04
CA LEU A 89 1.56 -12.33 13.74
C LEU A 89 2.00 -12.59 12.30
N THR A 90 2.28 -11.54 11.54
CA THR A 90 2.87 -11.68 10.19
C THR A 90 4.28 -11.08 10.16
N ALA A 91 5.15 -11.68 9.37
CA ALA A 91 6.46 -11.13 9.01
C ALA A 91 6.90 -11.76 7.68
N PRO A 92 7.59 -11.03 6.78
CA PRO A 92 8.16 -11.59 5.55
C PRO A 92 9.18 -12.70 5.82
N ASN A 93 9.91 -12.59 6.93
CA ASN A 93 10.86 -13.59 7.40
C ASN A 93 10.63 -13.85 8.90
N PHE A 94 10.12 -15.02 9.25
CA PHE A 94 9.93 -15.39 10.65
C PHE A 94 11.25 -15.49 11.40
N ASP A 95 12.33 -15.93 10.74
CA ASP A 95 13.60 -16.20 11.41
C ASP A 95 14.27 -14.93 11.95
N SER A 96 14.02 -13.77 11.34
CA SER A 96 14.53 -12.49 11.85
C SER A 96 13.84 -12.02 13.13
N VAL A 97 12.57 -12.41 13.34
CA VAL A 97 11.77 -12.01 14.51
C VAL A 97 11.65 -13.11 15.57
N ALA A 98 12.00 -14.36 15.23
CA ALA A 98 11.92 -15.51 16.11
C ALA A 98 12.64 -15.34 17.45
N PRO A 99 13.86 -14.73 17.52
CA PRO A 99 14.55 -14.54 18.80
C PRO A 99 13.74 -13.69 19.79
N ALA A 100 13.11 -12.60 19.31
CA ALA A 100 12.32 -11.71 20.16
C ALA A 100 11.02 -12.36 20.68
N LEU A 101 10.48 -13.32 19.93
CA LEU A 101 9.31 -14.09 20.33
C LEU A 101 9.62 -15.13 21.42
N ASN A 102 10.90 -15.42 21.70
CA ASN A 102 11.37 -16.27 22.79
C ASN A 102 10.55 -17.58 22.96
N GLY A 103 10.29 -18.28 21.85
CA GLY A 103 9.56 -19.56 21.85
C GLY A 103 8.05 -19.47 22.10
N ARG A 104 7.46 -18.27 22.19
CA ARG A 104 6.00 -18.08 22.33
C ARG A 104 5.22 -18.65 21.14
N VAL A 105 5.84 -18.70 19.95
CA VAL A 105 5.25 -19.29 18.74
C VAL A 105 5.81 -20.69 18.50
N LYS A 106 4.94 -21.70 18.66
CA LYS A 106 5.28 -23.12 18.42
C LYS A 106 5.35 -23.41 16.93
N GLY A 107 6.16 -24.40 16.54
CA GLY A 107 6.35 -24.79 15.12
C GLY A 107 5.04 -25.11 14.39
N GLN A 108 4.10 -25.79 15.05
CA GLN A 108 2.78 -26.13 14.51
C GLN A 108 1.85 -24.92 14.27
N SER A 109 2.19 -23.76 14.84
CA SER A 109 1.44 -22.51 14.70
C SER A 109 2.08 -21.57 13.66
N LYS A 110 3.02 -22.09 12.86
CA LYS A 110 3.67 -21.36 11.78
C LYS A 110 3.03 -21.74 10.45
N ILE A 111 2.64 -20.72 9.68
CA ILE A 111 2.09 -20.89 8.35
C ILE A 111 2.98 -20.07 7.40
N ALA A 112 3.68 -20.76 6.50
CA ALA A 112 4.34 -20.11 5.38
C ALA A 112 3.30 -19.84 4.30
N LEU A 113 3.17 -18.59 3.85
CA LEU A 113 2.32 -18.25 2.72
C LEU A 113 2.98 -18.77 1.43
N PRO A 114 2.35 -19.69 0.68
CA PRO A 114 2.92 -20.18 -0.56
C PRO A 114 2.85 -19.11 -1.65
N PRO A 115 3.67 -19.22 -2.71
CA PRO A 115 3.46 -18.47 -3.93
C PRO A 115 2.04 -18.68 -4.49
N LEU A 116 1.55 -17.71 -5.24
CA LEU A 116 0.30 -17.85 -5.99
C LEU A 116 0.43 -19.01 -6.98
N SER A 117 -0.63 -19.79 -7.12
CA SER A 117 -0.71 -20.79 -8.19
C SER A 117 -0.82 -20.11 -9.56
N ASP A 118 -0.45 -20.84 -10.61
CA ASP A 118 -0.60 -20.37 -11.99
C ASP A 118 -2.04 -20.00 -12.33
N ASP A 119 -3.03 -20.72 -11.77
CA ASP A 119 -4.45 -20.41 -11.96
C ASP A 119 -4.83 -19.10 -11.29
N ALA A 120 -4.42 -18.91 -10.02
CA ALA A 120 -4.71 -17.68 -9.28
C ALA A 120 -4.02 -16.46 -9.93
N ALA A 121 -2.77 -16.61 -10.38
CA ALA A 121 -2.04 -15.56 -11.07
C ALA A 121 -2.70 -15.18 -12.42
N ARG A 122 -3.14 -16.18 -13.19
CA ARG A 122 -3.84 -15.96 -14.47
C ARG A 122 -5.21 -15.33 -14.27
N GLU A 123 -5.97 -15.77 -13.27
CA GLU A 123 -7.28 -15.19 -12.92
C GLU A 123 -7.12 -13.73 -12.49
N TYR A 124 -6.13 -13.44 -11.65
CA TYR A 124 -5.78 -12.08 -11.25
C TYR A 124 -5.42 -11.21 -12.46
N CYS A 125 -4.55 -11.70 -13.36
CA CYS A 125 -4.18 -10.98 -14.58
C CYS A 125 -5.39 -10.74 -15.50
N GLY A 126 -6.26 -11.73 -15.68
CA GLY A 126 -7.41 -11.67 -16.58
C GLY A 126 -8.48 -10.66 -16.15
N SER A 127 -8.54 -10.33 -14.86
CA SER A 127 -9.44 -9.32 -14.30
C SER A 127 -8.77 -7.95 -14.07
N HIS A 128 -7.46 -7.84 -14.27
CA HIS A 128 -6.72 -6.61 -13.96
C HIS A 128 -6.88 -5.54 -15.05
N PRO A 129 -7.35 -4.31 -14.72
CA PRO A 129 -7.62 -3.27 -15.71
C PRO A 129 -6.41 -2.84 -16.55
N ALA A 130 -5.20 -2.86 -15.98
CA ALA A 130 -3.96 -2.53 -16.69
C ALA A 130 -3.64 -3.47 -17.87
N LEU A 131 -4.23 -4.67 -17.87
CA LEU A 131 -4.08 -5.68 -18.91
C LEU A 131 -5.29 -5.78 -19.83
N ALA A 132 -6.17 -4.78 -19.83
CA ALA A 132 -7.28 -4.71 -20.77
C ALA A 132 -6.75 -4.74 -22.22
N GLY A 133 -7.07 -5.79 -22.97
CA GLY A 133 -6.59 -5.98 -24.35
C GLY A 133 -5.25 -6.71 -24.47
N ALA A 134 -4.65 -7.16 -23.36
CA ALA A 134 -3.47 -8.01 -23.38
C ALA A 134 -3.76 -9.36 -24.06
N SER A 135 -2.85 -9.84 -24.90
CA SER A 135 -2.92 -11.17 -25.47
C SER A 135 -2.73 -12.27 -24.41
N ALA A 136 -3.24 -13.46 -24.68
CA ALA A 136 -3.00 -14.63 -23.82
C ALA A 136 -1.49 -14.95 -23.69
N ALA A 137 -0.70 -14.66 -24.73
CA ALA A 137 0.75 -14.81 -24.71
C ALA A 137 1.42 -13.83 -23.74
N LEU A 138 0.99 -12.56 -23.72
CA LEU A 138 1.47 -11.59 -22.75
C LEU A 138 1.11 -12.01 -21.32
N VAL A 139 -0.15 -12.40 -21.05
CA VAL A 139 -0.58 -12.86 -19.71
C VAL A 139 0.24 -14.08 -19.24
N SER A 140 0.49 -15.03 -20.14
CA SER A 140 1.33 -16.19 -19.85
C SER A 140 2.76 -15.78 -19.46
N LYS A 141 3.37 -14.86 -20.21
CA LYS A 141 4.72 -14.35 -19.93
C LYS A 141 4.78 -13.57 -18.61
N ILE A 142 3.74 -12.79 -18.29
CA ILE A 142 3.62 -12.09 -16.99
C ILE A 142 3.66 -13.12 -15.84
N CYS A 143 2.82 -14.15 -15.90
CA CYS A 143 2.74 -15.18 -14.86
C CYS A 143 4.07 -15.93 -14.72
N ALA A 144 4.69 -16.29 -15.86
CA ALA A 144 5.97 -16.98 -15.88
C ALA A 144 7.09 -16.16 -15.23
N LYS A 145 7.19 -14.86 -15.53
CA LYS A 145 8.19 -13.97 -14.90
C LYS A 145 7.95 -13.79 -13.40
N ALA A 146 6.68 -13.75 -12.98
CA ALA A 146 6.32 -13.57 -11.59
C ALA A 146 6.58 -14.78 -10.69
N LYS A 147 6.55 -16.00 -11.25
CA LYS A 147 6.74 -17.26 -10.50
C LYS A 147 5.87 -17.34 -9.24
N GLY A 148 4.64 -16.81 -9.33
CA GLY A 148 3.69 -16.76 -8.21
C GLY A 148 3.99 -15.71 -7.12
N HIS A 149 5.06 -14.91 -7.23
CA HIS A 149 5.39 -13.89 -6.23
C HIS A 149 4.48 -12.65 -6.37
N PRO A 150 3.61 -12.32 -5.40
CA PRO A 150 2.58 -11.28 -5.57
C PRO A 150 3.13 -9.90 -5.89
N LEU A 151 4.19 -9.48 -5.20
CA LEU A 151 4.81 -8.17 -5.42
C LEU A 151 5.50 -8.09 -6.78
N TYR A 152 6.12 -9.18 -7.23
CA TYR A 152 6.78 -9.19 -8.54
C TYR A 152 5.73 -9.24 -9.66
N LEU A 153 4.66 -10.02 -9.48
CA LEU A 153 3.50 -10.03 -10.37
C LEU A 153 2.97 -8.61 -10.59
N ARG A 154 2.79 -7.87 -9.49
CA ARG A 154 2.37 -6.45 -9.55
C ARG A 154 3.31 -5.60 -10.39
N TYR A 155 4.63 -5.70 -10.18
CA TYR A 155 5.62 -4.93 -10.96
C TYR A 155 5.58 -5.26 -12.45
N VAL A 156 5.49 -6.54 -12.80
CA VAL A 156 5.43 -6.99 -14.21
C VAL A 156 4.13 -6.51 -14.87
N ILE A 157 2.99 -6.57 -14.16
CA ILE A 157 1.70 -6.07 -14.65
C ILE A 157 1.77 -4.58 -14.96
N GLU A 158 2.32 -3.78 -14.06
CA GLU A 158 2.42 -2.33 -14.29
C GLU A 158 3.39 -1.97 -15.38
N TYR A 159 4.49 -2.71 -15.49
CA TYR A 159 5.45 -2.53 -16.57
C TYR A 159 4.80 -2.83 -17.93
N ALA A 160 3.94 -3.85 -18.00
CA ALA A 160 3.18 -4.21 -19.20
C ALA A 160 1.89 -3.41 -19.39
N SER A 161 1.58 -2.42 -18.54
CA SER A 161 0.30 -1.72 -18.55
C SER A 161 0.04 -1.06 -19.91
N GLY A 162 -1.06 -1.42 -20.55
CA GLY A 162 -1.46 -0.92 -21.87
C GLY A 162 -0.76 -1.58 -23.07
N ALA A 163 0.13 -2.54 -22.85
CA ALA A 163 0.72 -3.35 -23.91
C ALA A 163 -0.24 -4.47 -24.37
N THR A 164 -0.13 -4.86 -25.64
CA THR A 164 -0.94 -5.94 -26.23
C THR A 164 -0.15 -7.23 -26.40
N GLY A 165 1.14 -7.14 -26.69
CA GLY A 165 2.02 -8.27 -26.99
C GLY A 165 3.11 -8.53 -25.93
N PRO A 166 3.69 -9.76 -25.92
CA PRO A 166 4.69 -10.20 -24.94
C PRO A 166 6.07 -9.53 -25.08
N GLU A 167 6.37 -8.91 -26.22
CA GLU A 167 7.64 -8.26 -26.54
C GLU A 167 8.00 -7.13 -25.56
N VAL A 168 6.99 -6.48 -24.96
CA VAL A 168 7.23 -5.45 -23.94
C VAL A 168 8.06 -5.99 -22.77
N LEU A 169 7.98 -7.29 -22.48
CA LEU A 169 8.68 -7.93 -21.38
C LEU A 169 10.02 -8.57 -21.76
N ASP A 170 10.55 -8.33 -22.96
CA ASP A 170 11.83 -8.93 -23.38
C ASP A 170 12.99 -8.50 -22.49
N ASP A 171 13.05 -7.21 -22.14
CA ASP A 171 14.10 -6.64 -21.29
C ASP A 171 13.75 -6.65 -19.79
N PHE A 172 12.55 -7.11 -19.42
CA PHE A 172 12.17 -7.18 -18.01
C PHE A 172 12.91 -8.36 -17.33
N PRO A 173 13.60 -8.14 -16.20
CA PRO A 173 14.37 -9.19 -15.54
C PRO A 173 13.55 -10.45 -15.18
N GLU A 174 14.22 -11.58 -14.99
CA GLU A 174 13.61 -12.76 -14.39
C GLU A 174 13.60 -12.64 -12.87
N PHE A 175 12.56 -13.15 -12.21
CA PHE A 175 12.54 -13.20 -10.75
C PHE A 175 13.51 -14.28 -10.25
N SER A 176 14.49 -13.88 -9.42
CA SER A 176 15.47 -14.80 -8.82
C SER A 176 14.92 -15.58 -7.62
N GLY A 177 13.78 -15.15 -7.07
CA GLY A 177 13.27 -15.61 -5.77
C GLY A 177 13.45 -14.59 -4.65
N VAL A 178 14.30 -13.58 -4.86
CA VAL A 178 14.59 -12.49 -3.91
C VAL A 178 14.27 -11.15 -4.58
N VAL A 179 13.46 -10.31 -3.95
CA VAL A 179 13.02 -9.05 -4.57
C VAL A 179 14.14 -8.01 -4.61
N GLU A 180 15.07 -8.07 -3.67
CA GLU A 180 16.23 -7.19 -3.59
C GLU A 180 17.17 -7.35 -4.78
N ASP A 181 17.33 -8.56 -5.32
CA ASP A 181 18.12 -8.78 -6.54
C ASP A 181 17.55 -7.99 -7.72
N TYR A 182 16.22 -7.89 -7.80
CA TYR A 182 15.57 -7.07 -8.82
C TYR A 182 15.84 -5.58 -8.61
N TYR A 183 15.84 -5.11 -7.36
CA TYR A 183 16.19 -3.72 -7.06
C TYR A 183 17.64 -3.41 -7.44
N GLU A 184 18.57 -4.34 -7.23
CA GLU A 184 19.96 -4.19 -7.69
C GLU A 184 20.05 -4.10 -9.21
N VAL A 185 19.26 -4.89 -9.95
CA VAL A 185 19.19 -4.77 -11.41
C VAL A 185 18.69 -3.38 -11.80
N VAL A 186 17.58 -2.90 -11.22
CA VAL A 186 17.07 -1.54 -11.50
C VAL A 186 18.13 -0.47 -11.16
N TRP A 187 18.76 -0.58 -10.00
CA TRP A 187 19.80 0.34 -9.53
C TRP A 187 21.02 0.40 -10.46
N SER A 188 21.48 -0.75 -10.96
CA SER A 188 22.65 -0.83 -11.84
C SER A 188 22.48 0.00 -13.13
N HIS A 189 21.24 0.19 -13.59
CA HIS A 189 20.92 1.01 -14.77
C HIS A 189 20.72 2.51 -14.46
N LEU A 190 20.68 2.90 -13.17
CA LEU A 190 20.34 4.26 -12.73
C LEU A 190 21.50 4.97 -12.03
N HIS A 191 22.34 4.24 -11.30
CA HIS A 191 23.30 4.82 -10.35
C HIS A 191 24.49 5.56 -10.98
N SER A 192 24.75 5.39 -12.28
CA SER A 192 25.92 6.00 -12.94
C SER A 192 25.80 7.51 -13.12
N ASP A 193 24.61 8.07 -12.92
CA ASP A 193 24.30 9.49 -13.07
C ASP A 193 23.91 10.07 -11.69
N SER A 194 24.70 11.03 -11.20
CA SER A 194 24.48 11.66 -9.90
C SER A 194 23.16 12.42 -9.80
N ASP A 195 22.65 12.97 -10.90
CA ASP A 195 21.37 13.67 -10.92
C ASP A 195 20.21 12.67 -10.79
N ILE A 196 20.31 11.49 -11.42
CA ILE A 196 19.36 10.40 -11.22
C ILE A 196 19.36 9.93 -9.77
N VAL A 197 20.55 9.76 -9.18
CA VAL A 197 20.69 9.40 -7.77
C VAL A 197 20.05 10.46 -6.86
N GLY A 198 20.24 11.75 -7.15
CA GLY A 198 19.60 12.86 -6.44
C GLY A 198 18.07 12.82 -6.48
N ILE A 199 17.49 12.56 -7.65
CA ILE A 199 16.03 12.40 -7.82
C ILE A 199 15.50 11.23 -6.99
N LEU A 200 16.15 10.07 -7.06
CA LEU A 200 15.75 8.88 -6.31
C LEU A 200 15.89 9.09 -4.80
N ALA A 201 16.94 9.79 -4.36
CA ALA A 201 17.16 10.16 -2.97
C ALA A 201 16.04 11.05 -2.43
N LEU A 202 15.59 12.03 -3.23
CA LEU A 202 14.44 12.90 -2.90
C LEU A 202 13.16 12.09 -2.76
N ILE A 203 12.82 11.28 -3.78
CA ILE A 203 11.59 10.48 -3.80
C ILE A 203 11.52 9.53 -2.61
N ALA A 204 12.62 8.83 -2.30
CA ALA A 204 12.66 7.83 -1.23
C ALA A 204 12.50 8.43 0.19
N ARG A 205 12.75 9.73 0.36
CA ARG A 205 12.65 10.44 1.66
C ARG A 205 11.32 11.15 1.88
N LEU A 206 10.41 11.08 0.92
CA LEU A 206 9.06 11.60 1.09
C LEU A 206 8.24 10.65 1.97
N ARG A 207 7.69 11.14 3.10
CA ARG A 207 6.78 10.33 3.95
C ARG A 207 5.43 10.02 3.29
N ALA A 208 5.10 10.78 2.25
CA ALA A 208 3.95 10.61 1.38
C ALA A 208 4.30 11.20 0.01
N GLY A 209 3.87 10.56 -1.08
CA GLY A 209 4.16 11.11 -2.41
C GLY A 209 3.46 12.44 -2.65
N ILE A 210 4.04 13.20 -3.57
CA ILE A 210 3.49 14.43 -4.14
C ILE A 210 3.26 14.21 -5.63
N ARG A 211 2.49 15.09 -6.28
CA ARG A 211 2.32 14.98 -7.73
C ARG A 211 3.65 15.25 -8.43
N LEU A 212 3.88 14.58 -9.56
CA LEU A 212 5.08 14.81 -10.37
C LEU A 212 5.22 16.27 -10.85
N SER A 213 4.11 17.00 -10.97
CA SER A 213 4.11 18.43 -11.32
C SER A 213 4.51 19.35 -10.16
N GLU A 214 4.48 18.85 -8.92
CA GLU A 214 4.72 19.63 -7.70
C GLU A 214 6.16 19.49 -7.17
N ILE A 215 6.93 18.52 -7.67
CA ILE A 215 8.31 18.28 -7.23
C ILE A 215 9.32 19.21 -7.93
N SER A 216 8.98 19.80 -9.08
CA SER A 216 9.89 20.63 -9.86
C SER A 216 10.67 21.68 -9.05
N PRO A 217 10.08 22.38 -8.06
CA PRO A 217 10.81 23.39 -7.29
C PRO A 217 11.95 22.85 -6.40
N VAL A 218 11.98 21.55 -6.09
CA VAL A 218 13.10 20.96 -5.31
C VAL A 218 14.23 20.45 -6.22
N LEU A 219 13.97 20.24 -7.51
CA LEU A 219 14.94 19.71 -8.46
C LEU A 219 15.95 20.77 -8.89
N THR A 220 17.20 20.36 -9.11
CA THR A 220 18.17 21.17 -9.83
C THR A 220 17.82 21.24 -11.32
N GLN A 221 18.47 22.14 -12.08
CA GLN A 221 18.26 22.24 -13.52
C GLN A 221 18.62 20.93 -14.24
N GLN A 222 19.68 20.26 -13.80
CA GLN A 222 20.17 19.00 -14.36
C GLN A 222 19.24 17.84 -14.01
N GLU A 223 18.81 17.74 -12.76
CA GLU A 223 17.81 16.75 -12.33
C GLU A 223 16.48 16.93 -13.08
N MET A 224 16.03 18.17 -13.28
CA MET A 224 14.81 18.45 -14.04
C MET A 224 14.90 17.94 -15.49
N ALA A 225 16.10 17.99 -16.11
CA ALA A 225 16.31 17.44 -17.45
C ALA A 225 16.21 15.91 -17.49
N SER A 226 16.67 15.23 -16.43
CA SER A 226 16.63 13.76 -16.31
C SER A 226 15.30 13.23 -15.76
N PHE A 227 14.50 14.08 -15.09
CA PHE A 227 13.35 13.68 -14.27
C PHE A 227 12.33 12.82 -15.02
N VAL A 228 11.90 13.24 -16.21
CA VAL A 228 10.92 12.49 -17.01
C VAL A 228 11.45 11.09 -17.37
N GLY A 229 12.73 10.99 -17.72
CA GLY A 229 13.38 9.72 -18.04
C GLY A 229 13.49 8.80 -16.83
N VAL A 230 13.81 9.35 -15.66
CA VAL A 230 13.87 8.59 -14.39
C VAL A 230 12.50 8.04 -14.04
N ILE A 231 11.47 8.89 -14.03
CA ILE A 231 10.10 8.48 -13.70
C ILE A 231 9.61 7.40 -14.67
N ALA A 232 9.87 7.52 -15.97
CA ALA A 232 9.49 6.48 -16.94
C ALA A 232 10.12 5.12 -16.62
N ARG A 233 11.40 5.08 -16.20
CA ARG A 233 12.12 3.85 -15.88
C ARG A 233 11.68 3.18 -14.58
N ILE A 234 11.10 3.92 -13.63
CA ILE A 234 10.64 3.39 -12.34
C ILE A 234 9.12 3.37 -12.20
N ARG A 235 8.37 3.74 -13.25
CA ARG A 235 6.92 3.96 -13.19
C ARG A 235 6.16 2.79 -12.58
N HIS A 236 6.54 1.56 -12.93
CA HIS A 236 5.95 0.32 -12.44
C HIS A 236 6.26 0.01 -10.96
N LEU A 237 7.19 0.74 -10.36
CA LEU A 237 7.53 0.70 -8.94
C LEU A 237 6.78 1.79 -8.14
N LEU A 238 6.04 2.67 -8.81
CA LEU A 238 5.23 3.72 -8.17
C LEU A 238 3.80 3.22 -7.93
N LEU A 239 3.18 3.76 -6.88
CA LEU A 239 1.79 3.44 -6.53
C LEU A 239 0.81 3.99 -7.57
N ARG A 240 1.11 5.20 -8.09
CA ARG A 240 0.34 5.88 -9.12
C ARG A 240 1.29 6.48 -10.15
N PRO A 241 0.88 6.55 -11.43
CA PRO A 241 1.75 7.01 -12.50
C PRO A 241 2.06 8.52 -12.48
N ASP A 242 1.28 9.31 -11.75
CA ASP A 242 1.36 10.78 -11.70
C ASP A 242 1.81 11.32 -10.33
N GLU A 243 2.27 10.43 -9.43
CA GLU A 243 2.77 10.76 -8.11
C GLU A 243 4.12 10.11 -7.83
N THR A 244 4.84 10.63 -6.85
CA THR A 244 6.14 10.09 -6.41
C THR A 244 6.02 8.96 -5.38
N THR A 245 4.81 8.57 -4.98
CA THR A 245 4.61 7.51 -3.99
C THR A 245 5.18 6.20 -4.51
N ILE A 246 6.22 5.66 -3.85
CA ILE A 246 6.74 4.31 -4.13
C ILE A 246 5.68 3.28 -3.69
N TYR A 247 5.42 2.27 -4.53
CA TYR A 247 4.37 1.27 -4.30
C TYR A 247 4.62 0.43 -3.03
N HIS A 248 5.85 -0.03 -2.81
CA HIS A 248 6.17 -0.93 -1.72
C HIS A 248 7.35 -0.40 -0.88
N PRO A 249 7.26 -0.40 0.48
CA PRO A 249 8.29 0.15 1.36
C PRO A 249 9.68 -0.45 1.17
N SER A 250 9.81 -1.74 0.84
CA SER A 250 11.12 -2.38 0.63
C SER A 250 11.96 -1.68 -0.44
N PHE A 251 11.35 -1.17 -1.52
CA PHE A 251 12.08 -0.42 -2.54
C PHE A 251 12.50 0.97 -2.04
N ALA A 252 11.66 1.62 -1.23
CA ALA A 252 12.02 2.90 -0.60
C ALA A 252 13.20 2.71 0.38
N TYR A 253 13.16 1.69 1.23
CA TYR A 253 14.27 1.36 2.14
C TYR A 253 15.56 1.03 1.38
N PHE A 254 15.46 0.26 0.31
CA PHE A 254 16.58 -0.03 -0.58
C PHE A 254 17.20 1.27 -1.11
N LEU A 255 16.39 2.21 -1.63
CA LEU A 255 16.89 3.49 -2.13
C LEU A 255 17.48 4.37 -1.01
N VAL A 256 16.86 4.41 0.17
CA VAL A 256 17.40 5.14 1.33
C VAL A 256 18.79 4.62 1.69
N GLU A 257 18.98 3.31 1.76
CA GLU A 257 20.28 2.69 2.06
C GLU A 257 21.32 3.00 0.96
N LYS A 258 20.96 2.83 -0.32
CA LYS A 258 21.85 3.16 -1.45
C LYS A 258 22.24 4.64 -1.48
N THR A 259 21.37 5.51 -1.01
CA THR A 259 21.56 6.97 -1.02
C THR A 259 21.86 7.55 0.37
N LYS A 260 22.28 6.72 1.33
CA LYS A 260 22.57 7.17 2.72
C LYS A 260 23.64 8.26 2.80
N HIS A 261 24.58 8.26 1.86
CA HIS A 261 25.68 9.22 1.80
C HIS A 261 25.21 10.65 1.48
N VAL A 262 24.00 10.83 0.91
CA VAL A 262 23.37 12.13 0.63
C VAL A 262 22.19 12.42 1.54
N ASP A 263 22.06 11.73 2.67
CA ASP A 263 20.88 11.81 3.54
C ASP A 263 20.58 13.22 4.05
N VAL A 264 21.54 13.81 4.75
CA VAL A 264 21.41 15.14 5.37
C VAL A 264 21.14 16.22 4.31
N VAL A 265 21.88 16.22 3.20
CA VAL A 265 21.71 17.22 2.13
C VAL A 265 20.36 17.07 1.42
N THR A 266 19.84 15.85 1.31
CA THR A 266 18.51 15.62 0.72
C THR A 266 17.41 16.15 1.63
N HIS A 267 17.51 15.90 2.94
CA HIS A 267 16.59 16.47 3.93
C HIS A 267 16.69 18.00 3.98
N GLU A 268 17.87 18.59 3.82
CA GLU A 268 18.06 20.04 3.69
C GLU A 268 17.30 20.62 2.49
N ARG A 269 17.44 20.00 1.31
CA ARG A 269 16.72 20.44 0.10
C ARG A 269 15.21 20.37 0.28
N LEU A 270 14.71 19.29 0.88
CA LEU A 270 13.28 19.12 1.17
C LEU A 270 12.80 20.11 2.24
N ALA A 271 13.59 20.39 3.27
CA ALA A 271 13.27 21.39 4.28
C ALA A 271 13.17 22.80 3.68
N ASN A 272 14.11 23.18 2.82
CA ASN A 272 14.08 24.46 2.10
C ASN A 272 12.85 24.57 1.18
N PHE A 273 12.55 23.50 0.44
CA PHE A 273 11.33 23.42 -0.35
C PHE A 273 10.08 23.60 0.51
N CYS A 274 10.02 22.95 1.68
CA CYS A 274 8.89 23.05 2.60
C CYS A 274 8.76 24.43 3.26
N SER A 275 9.87 25.12 3.47
CA SER A 275 9.93 26.44 4.13
C SER A 275 9.54 27.60 3.21
N SER A 276 9.48 27.38 1.89
CA SER A 276 9.17 28.41 0.89
C SER A 276 7.77 29.03 1.02
N GLY A 277 6.86 28.42 1.78
CA GLY A 277 5.50 28.92 2.03
C GLY A 277 4.51 28.76 0.85
N THR A 278 4.97 28.33 -0.32
CA THR A 278 4.15 28.09 -1.53
C THR A 278 4.09 26.61 -1.94
N GLY A 279 4.67 25.73 -1.13
CA GLY A 279 4.71 24.30 -1.39
C GLY A 279 3.35 23.60 -1.30
N PRO A 280 3.24 22.37 -1.83
CA PRO A 280 2.05 21.54 -1.71
C PRO A 280 1.67 21.29 -0.24
N ARG A 281 0.46 20.76 0.00
CA ARG A 281 0.00 20.30 1.33
C ARG A 281 1.06 19.48 2.07
N TYR A 282 1.80 18.65 1.34
CA TYR A 282 2.93 17.87 1.85
C TYR A 282 3.91 18.71 2.67
N CYS A 283 4.27 19.90 2.19
CA CYS A 283 5.26 20.77 2.81
C CYS A 283 4.86 21.23 4.20
N THR A 284 3.57 21.54 4.39
CA THR A 284 3.08 21.96 5.71
C THR A 284 3.20 20.81 6.71
N VAL A 285 2.79 19.60 6.30
CA VAL A 285 2.74 18.42 7.17
C VAL A 285 4.14 17.88 7.49
N ASN A 286 5.10 18.00 6.57
CA ASN A 286 6.41 17.35 6.68
C ASN A 286 7.58 18.31 6.92
N LEU A 287 7.29 19.59 7.21
CA LEU A 287 8.33 20.58 7.48
C LEU A 287 9.25 20.17 8.62
N LEU A 288 8.69 19.85 9.79
CA LEU A 288 9.48 19.49 10.97
C LEU A 288 10.30 18.23 10.74
N TYR A 289 9.68 17.20 10.17
CA TYR A 289 10.36 15.96 9.78
C TYR A 289 11.64 16.19 8.96
N HIS A 290 11.59 17.07 7.95
CA HIS A 290 12.77 17.37 7.15
C HIS A 290 13.78 18.28 7.87
N LEU A 291 13.32 19.26 8.66
CA LEU A 291 14.21 20.11 9.46
C LEU A 291 15.00 19.30 10.49
N LEU A 292 14.36 18.34 11.17
CA LEU A 292 14.95 17.49 12.20
C LEU A 292 16.05 16.56 11.67
N ARG A 293 15.97 16.16 10.40
CA ARG A 293 16.92 15.24 9.73
C ARG A 293 17.96 15.97 8.87
N SER A 294 17.96 17.30 8.93
CA SER A 294 18.88 18.16 8.18
C SER A 294 20.06 18.61 9.08
N THR A 295 20.76 19.66 8.66
CA THR A 295 21.87 20.28 9.37
C THR A 295 21.45 20.81 10.75
N SER A 296 22.42 21.08 11.63
CA SER A 296 22.16 21.64 12.97
C SER A 296 21.40 22.98 12.92
N VAL A 297 21.64 23.80 11.89
CA VAL A 297 20.94 25.06 11.66
C VAL A 297 19.45 24.80 11.40
N HIS A 298 19.11 23.84 10.53
CA HIS A 298 17.72 23.48 10.26
C HIS A 298 17.04 22.82 11.47
N ARG A 299 17.77 22.01 12.25
CA ARG A 299 17.25 21.45 13.50
C ARG A 299 16.84 22.55 14.50
N ALA A 300 17.62 23.62 14.62
CA ALA A 300 17.24 24.76 15.44
C ALA A 300 15.98 25.48 14.91
N LEU A 301 15.80 25.54 13.58
CA LEU A 301 14.57 26.06 12.97
C LEU A 301 13.35 25.18 13.30
N ALA A 302 13.51 23.86 13.45
CA ALA A 302 12.40 22.97 13.81
C ALA A 302 11.72 23.42 15.11
N VAL A 303 12.51 23.79 16.13
CA VAL A 303 12.00 24.34 17.41
C VAL A 303 11.16 25.60 17.19
N THR A 304 11.60 26.48 16.28
CA THR A 304 10.89 27.73 15.98
C THR A 304 9.59 27.49 15.19
N HIS A 305 9.57 26.47 14.33
CA HIS A 305 8.40 26.13 13.52
C HIS A 305 7.38 25.24 14.27
N CYS A 306 7.82 24.51 15.30
CA CYS A 306 7.00 23.66 16.14
C CYS A 306 6.10 24.50 17.07
N THR A 307 4.99 24.98 16.51
CA THR A 307 4.03 25.87 17.18
C THR A 307 2.64 25.26 17.16
N GLN A 308 1.76 25.66 18.09
CA GLN A 308 0.35 25.27 18.06
C GLN A 308 -0.29 25.59 16.70
N THR A 309 0.02 26.76 16.11
CA THR A 309 -0.44 27.16 14.78
C THR A 309 0.00 26.21 13.66
N TRP A 310 1.19 25.61 13.77
CA TRP A 310 1.61 24.57 12.82
C TRP A 310 0.83 23.27 13.02
N VAL A 311 0.66 22.82 14.27
CA VAL A 311 -0.14 21.62 14.60
C VAL A 311 -1.57 21.76 14.08
N ASP A 312 -2.24 22.88 14.39
CA ASP A 312 -3.62 23.15 13.98
C ASP A 312 -3.78 23.13 12.45
N ARG A 313 -2.80 23.69 11.72
CA ARG A 313 -2.77 23.63 10.26
C ARG A 313 -2.61 22.20 9.76
N CYS A 314 -1.73 21.42 10.35
CA CYS A 314 -1.54 20.02 9.97
C CYS A 314 -2.81 19.19 10.20
N VAL A 315 -3.49 19.38 11.34
CA VAL A 315 -4.77 18.72 11.66
C VAL A 315 -5.86 19.12 10.67
N THR A 316 -5.97 20.42 10.34
CA THR A 316 -6.92 20.92 9.33
C THR A 316 -6.64 20.30 7.95
N LEU A 317 -5.37 20.08 7.65
CA LEU A 317 -4.92 19.36 6.46
C LEU A 317 -5.00 17.85 6.63
N GLY A 318 -5.66 17.28 7.64
CA GLY A 318 -5.83 15.84 7.80
C GLY A 318 -4.53 15.06 7.90
N ALA A 319 -3.49 15.63 8.51
CA ALA A 319 -2.30 14.87 8.89
C ALA A 319 -2.67 13.79 9.92
N LYS A 320 -1.95 12.66 9.88
CA LYS A 320 -2.15 11.59 10.86
C LYS A 320 -1.58 12.04 12.21
N GLY A 321 -2.33 11.80 13.29
CA GLY A 321 -1.97 12.30 14.62
C GLY A 321 -0.68 11.70 15.17
N ASP A 322 -0.43 10.42 14.91
CA ASP A 322 0.80 9.70 15.26
C ASP A 322 2.05 10.35 14.63
N LEU A 323 2.01 10.68 13.35
CA LEU A 323 3.12 11.36 12.65
C LEU A 323 3.41 12.74 13.25
N LEU A 324 2.38 13.50 13.59
CA LEU A 324 2.55 14.82 14.20
C LEU A 324 3.11 14.72 15.62
N LEU A 325 2.61 13.78 16.42
CA LEU A 325 3.10 13.56 17.78
C LEU A 325 4.57 13.14 17.74
N GLN A 326 4.96 12.24 16.84
CA GLN A 326 6.37 11.89 16.67
C GLN A 326 7.24 13.09 16.31
N ASP A 327 6.81 13.92 15.35
CA ASP A 327 7.59 15.11 14.97
C ASP A 327 7.71 16.11 16.13
N VAL A 328 6.68 16.26 16.96
CA VAL A 328 6.70 17.12 18.17
C VAL A 328 7.61 16.52 19.24
N ASP A 329 7.50 15.23 19.51
CA ASP A 329 8.33 14.53 20.50
C ASP A 329 9.82 14.56 20.12
N GLU A 330 10.15 14.52 18.83
CA GLU A 330 11.54 14.66 18.34
C GLU A 330 12.10 16.10 18.51
N VAL A 331 11.24 17.11 18.70
CA VAL A 331 11.65 18.52 18.94
C VAL A 331 11.93 18.81 20.42
N ILE A 332 11.21 18.14 21.34
CA ILE A 332 11.22 18.38 22.79
C ILE A 332 12.37 17.63 23.47
#